data_AF-A0A9P6FFD6-F1
#
_entry.id   AF-A0A9P6FFD6-F1
#
_cell.length_a   1.000
_cell.length_b   1.000
_cell.length_c   1.000
_cell.angle_alpha   90.00
_cell.angle_beta   90.00
_cell.angle_gamma   90.00
#
_symmetry.space_group_name_H-M   'P 1'
#
loop_
_entity.id
_entity.type
_entity.pdbx_description
1 polymer ?
#
loop_
_entity_poly.entity_id
_entity_poly.type
_entity_poly.pdbx_seq_one_letter_code
_entity_poly.pdbx_strand_id
1 'polypeptide(L)'
;MSVLKPWTFGPDEPTPQPGECLPHHSDFELALSLFILVGMVVSYLPQHFRIIHKGTSDGISPWFLLLGCISASSTFLNIVILQWKVIMCCKVLSLGPCLESTLGIAQLGVQFLMFGLVFVLFLIYYPARKKVSEELDRTTRSKEWTLSLIIAHVVGGHLFIALLVTIYMLAFVGPESPWTSRWASFLGITSVILATIQYVPQIIRTFKRKSVGALSIPMMLMQTPGAALLTLSLALRPGANWTTWIVYAVTGCLQGTLLVMCIYYHFRATSHGYGDFDTNETEPLLAGDDNPVPKNRTRRGAPSTSSSVTAS
;
A
#
# COMPACT_ATOMS: atom_id res chain seq x y z
N MET A 1 -44.88 -9.56 -3.67
CA MET A 1 -43.83 -8.62 -4.11
C MET A 1 -43.93 -7.36 -3.27
N SER A 2 -43.28 -7.36 -2.10
CA SER A 2 -43.10 -6.18 -1.28
C SER A 2 -41.97 -5.35 -1.90
N VAL A 3 -42.29 -4.13 -2.31
CA VAL A 3 -41.33 -3.17 -2.83
C VAL A 3 -40.36 -2.82 -1.71
N LEU A 4 -39.10 -3.22 -1.87
CA LEU A 4 -37.97 -2.79 -1.04
C LEU A 4 -37.95 -1.25 -1.04
N LYS A 5 -38.24 -0.62 0.10
CA LYS A 5 -38.10 0.83 0.24
C LYS A 5 -36.61 1.19 0.27
N PRO A 6 -36.16 2.20 -0.50
CA PRO A 6 -34.83 2.74 -0.37
C PRO A 6 -34.61 3.33 1.03
N TRP A 7 -33.38 3.18 1.52
CA TRP A 7 -32.91 3.63 2.82
C TRP A 7 -33.23 5.11 3.11
N THR A 8 -34.11 5.40 4.07
CA THR A 8 -34.35 6.76 4.56
C THR A 8 -34.15 6.81 6.06
N PHE A 9 -33.03 7.38 6.53
CA PHE A 9 -32.90 7.77 7.94
C PHE A 9 -33.75 9.03 8.16
N GLY A 10 -34.71 8.96 9.07
CA GLY A 10 -35.40 10.15 9.56
C GLY A 10 -34.44 11.04 10.37
N PRO A 11 -34.61 12.37 10.35
CA PRO A 11 -33.74 13.31 11.07
C PRO A 11 -33.76 13.15 12.60
N ASP A 12 -34.74 12.41 13.17
CA ASP A 12 -34.98 12.34 14.61
C ASP A 12 -34.58 11.01 15.28
N GLU A 13 -34.03 10.03 14.54
CA GLU A 13 -33.75 8.69 15.10
C GLU A 13 -32.25 8.31 14.98
N PRO A 14 -31.47 8.37 16.07
CA PRO A 14 -30.01 8.17 16.05
C PRO A 14 -29.57 6.70 15.95
N THR A 15 -30.52 5.75 15.99
CA THR A 15 -30.27 4.31 15.92
C THR A 15 -31.25 3.64 14.95
N PRO A 16 -30.77 2.79 14.04
CA PRO A 16 -31.65 2.10 13.08
C PRO A 16 -32.62 1.17 13.83
N GLN A 17 -33.88 1.13 13.39
CA GLN A 17 -34.87 0.25 14.01
C GLN A 17 -34.58 -1.22 13.67
N PRO A 18 -34.95 -2.20 14.53
CA PRO A 18 -34.62 -3.62 14.31
C PRO A 18 -35.09 -4.21 12.98
N GLY A 19 -36.12 -3.62 12.34
CA GLY A 19 -36.63 -4.04 11.03
C GLY A 19 -35.85 -3.50 9.82
N GLU A 20 -34.90 -2.56 10.02
CA GLU A 20 -34.13 -1.92 8.96
C GLU A 20 -32.75 -2.56 8.73
N CYS A 21 -32.26 -3.33 9.70
CA CYS A 21 -30.97 -4.00 9.64
C CYS A 21 -31.14 -5.49 9.32
N LEU A 22 -31.31 -5.81 8.03
CA LEU A 22 -31.38 -7.19 7.56
C LEU A 22 -29.97 -7.81 7.49
N PRO A 23 -29.71 -8.93 8.17
CA PRO A 23 -28.43 -9.61 8.08
C PRO A 23 -28.25 -10.21 6.68
N HIS A 24 -27.15 -9.87 6.02
CA HIS A 24 -26.74 -10.49 4.75
C HIS A 24 -25.88 -11.70 5.06
N HIS A 25 -26.39 -12.89 4.77
CA HIS A 25 -25.70 -14.16 5.05
C HIS A 25 -25.41 -14.90 3.75
N SER A 26 -24.13 -15.18 3.51
CA SER A 26 -23.65 -15.96 2.37
C SER A 26 -22.37 -16.69 2.77
N ASP A 27 -22.47 -18.01 2.94
CA ASP A 27 -21.34 -18.86 3.37
C ASP A 27 -20.13 -18.72 2.45
N PHE A 28 -20.38 -18.61 1.14
CA PHE A 28 -19.32 -18.42 0.14
C PHE A 28 -18.62 -17.06 0.30
N GLU A 29 -19.37 -15.98 0.44
CA GLU A 29 -18.79 -14.63 0.62
C GLU A 29 -18.04 -14.52 1.93
N LEU A 30 -18.54 -15.16 2.99
CA LEU A 30 -17.89 -15.26 4.29
C LEU A 30 -16.56 -16.00 4.17
N ALA A 31 -16.57 -17.21 3.62
CA ALA A 31 -15.38 -18.05 3.46
C ALA A 31 -14.32 -17.35 2.58
N LEU A 32 -14.75 -16.78 1.44
CA LEU A 32 -13.88 -16.00 0.56
C LEU A 32 -13.30 -14.78 1.29
N SER A 33 -14.12 -14.05 2.05
CA SER A 33 -13.67 -12.85 2.73
C SER A 33 -12.67 -13.14 3.84
N LEU A 34 -12.89 -14.21 4.62
CA LEU A 34 -11.96 -14.70 5.63
C LEU A 34 -10.64 -15.19 5.02
N PHE A 35 -10.71 -15.94 3.91
CA PHE A 35 -9.53 -16.38 3.18
C PHE A 35 -8.69 -15.19 2.72
N ILE A 36 -9.32 -14.16 2.14
CA ILE A 36 -8.65 -12.93 1.72
C ILE A 36 -8.05 -12.20 2.94
N LEU A 37 -8.77 -12.10 4.05
CA LEU A 37 -8.29 -11.44 5.28
C LEU A 37 -7.01 -12.10 5.82
N VAL A 38 -7.02 -13.42 5.97
CA VAL A 38 -5.85 -14.20 6.42
C VAL A 38 -4.72 -14.09 5.42
N GLY A 39 -5.01 -14.25 4.12
CA GLY A 39 -4.03 -14.12 3.05
C GLY A 39 -3.35 -12.76 3.03
N MET A 40 -4.09 -11.66 3.27
CA MET A 40 -3.52 -10.32 3.38
C MET A 40 -2.50 -10.25 4.52
N VAL A 41 -2.86 -10.67 5.74
CA VAL A 41 -1.93 -10.66 6.88
C VAL A 41 -0.66 -11.45 6.54
N VAL A 42 -0.82 -12.69 6.08
CA VAL A 42 0.30 -13.57 5.71
C VAL A 42 1.18 -12.94 4.63
N SER A 43 0.59 -12.23 3.66
CA SER A 43 1.33 -11.62 2.57
C SER A 43 2.31 -10.52 3.01
N TYR A 44 1.99 -9.81 4.10
CA TYR A 44 2.82 -8.73 4.63
C TYR A 44 3.93 -9.22 5.57
N LEU A 45 3.74 -10.37 6.21
CA LEU A 45 4.70 -10.93 7.17
C LEU A 45 6.13 -11.04 6.63
N PRO A 46 6.39 -11.53 5.39
CA PRO A 46 7.76 -11.60 4.87
C PRO A 46 8.46 -10.24 4.82
N GLN A 47 7.72 -9.18 4.49
CA GLN A 47 8.29 -7.83 4.41
C GLN A 47 8.57 -7.26 5.80
N HIS A 48 7.62 -7.40 6.74
CA HIS A 48 7.82 -6.98 8.13
C HIS A 48 8.99 -7.73 8.77
N PHE A 49 9.02 -9.05 8.62
CA PHE A 49 10.09 -9.90 9.12
C PHE A 49 11.45 -9.50 8.53
N ARG A 50 11.53 -9.26 7.21
CA ARG A 50 12.78 -8.84 6.57
C ARG A 50 13.33 -7.54 7.15
N ILE A 51 12.49 -6.51 7.36
CA ILE A 51 12.95 -5.23 7.91
C ILE A 51 13.45 -5.41 9.34
N ILE A 52 12.69 -6.13 10.17
CA ILE A 52 13.01 -6.36 11.59
C ILE A 52 14.28 -7.21 11.72
N HIS A 53 14.36 -8.32 10.99
CA HIS A 53 15.47 -9.27 11.09
C HIS A 53 16.77 -8.71 10.49
N LYS A 54 16.71 -8.00 9.35
CA LYS A 54 17.90 -7.36 8.77
C LYS A 54 18.31 -6.08 9.51
N GLY A 55 17.43 -5.51 10.33
CA GLY A 55 17.70 -4.27 11.06
C GLY A 55 17.92 -3.04 10.16
N THR A 56 17.44 -3.08 8.92
CA THR A 56 17.60 -1.98 7.95
C THR A 56 16.42 -1.91 6.99
N SER A 57 16.02 -0.70 6.64
CA SER A 57 15.02 -0.41 5.61
C SER A 57 15.65 -0.04 4.26
N ASP A 58 16.91 -0.43 4.03
CA ASP A 58 17.64 -0.16 2.79
C ASP A 58 16.88 -0.66 1.55
N GLY A 59 16.81 0.22 0.55
CA GLY A 59 16.19 -0.03 -0.74
C GLY A 59 14.67 0.17 -0.79
N ILE A 60 14.05 0.58 0.31
CA ILE A 60 12.64 0.97 0.30
C ILE A 60 12.53 2.45 -0.05
N SER A 61 11.81 2.75 -1.14
CA SER A 61 11.59 4.12 -1.61
C SER A 61 10.64 4.89 -0.66
N PRO A 62 11.06 6.02 -0.07
CA PRO A 62 10.21 6.84 0.79
C PRO A 62 8.97 7.38 0.05
N TRP A 63 9.13 7.74 -1.23
CA TRP A 63 8.03 8.20 -2.08
C TRP A 63 6.99 7.12 -2.33
N PHE A 64 7.42 5.87 -2.50
CA PHE A 64 6.51 4.74 -2.66
C PHE A 64 5.66 4.55 -1.40
N LEU A 65 6.26 4.68 -0.22
CA LEU A 65 5.54 4.58 1.05
C LEU A 65 4.60 5.78 1.29
N LEU A 66 5.01 6.99 0.95
CA LEU A 66 4.17 8.20 1.01
C LEU A 66 2.87 7.99 0.22
N LEU A 67 3.01 7.72 -1.08
CA LEU A 67 1.87 7.59 -1.99
C LEU A 67 0.97 6.43 -1.58
N GLY A 68 1.58 5.31 -1.15
CA GLY A 68 0.85 4.15 -0.66
C GLY A 68 0.07 4.41 0.62
N CYS A 69 0.64 5.12 1.61
CA CYS A 69 -0.05 5.38 2.87
C CYS A 69 -1.22 6.35 2.69
N ILE A 70 -1.04 7.40 1.88
CA ILE A 70 -2.11 8.35 1.57
C ILE A 70 -3.21 7.65 0.76
N SER A 71 -2.84 6.82 -0.23
CA SER A 71 -3.80 6.01 -0.99
C SER A 71 -4.58 5.06 -0.08
N ALA A 72 -3.89 4.23 0.72
CA ALA A 72 -4.51 3.23 1.59
C ALA A 72 -5.42 3.84 2.66
N SER A 73 -5.00 4.94 3.31
CA SER A 73 -5.85 5.66 4.26
C SER A 73 -7.09 6.26 3.59
N SER A 74 -6.95 6.81 2.38
CA SER A 74 -8.08 7.35 1.61
C SER A 74 -9.07 6.25 1.23
N THR A 75 -8.59 5.09 0.78
CA THR A 75 -9.46 3.94 0.48
C THR A 75 -10.16 3.40 1.71
N PHE A 76 -9.46 3.32 2.86
CA PHE A 76 -10.07 2.89 4.11
C PHE A 76 -11.17 3.85 4.58
N LEU A 77 -10.94 5.16 4.53
CA LEU A 77 -11.96 6.14 4.88
C LEU A 77 -13.13 6.15 3.88
N ASN A 78 -12.87 5.93 2.58
CA ASN A 78 -13.91 5.77 1.56
C ASN A 78 -14.89 4.65 1.92
N ILE A 79 -14.40 3.44 2.22
CA ILE A 79 -15.29 2.31 2.59
C ILE A 79 -16.03 2.58 3.90
N VAL A 80 -15.38 3.19 4.90
CA VAL A 80 -16.01 3.52 6.19
C VAL A 80 -17.19 4.46 5.99
N ILE A 81 -17.06 5.48 5.14
CA ILE A 81 -18.15 6.40 4.83
C ILE A 81 -19.28 5.68 4.09
N LEU A 82 -18.94 4.95 3.02
CA LEU A 82 -19.94 4.30 2.16
C LEU A 82 -20.68 3.15 2.87
N GLN A 83 -20.09 2.55 3.89
CA GLN A 83 -20.67 1.46 4.68
C GLN A 83 -21.05 1.92 6.09
N TRP A 84 -21.18 3.22 6.35
CA TRP A 84 -21.47 3.74 7.69
C TRP A 84 -22.77 3.18 8.28
N LYS A 85 -23.80 2.95 7.45
CA LYS A 85 -25.05 2.32 7.90
C LYS A 85 -24.84 0.93 8.48
N VAL A 86 -23.99 0.13 7.82
CA VAL A 86 -23.66 -1.23 8.25
C VAL A 86 -22.98 -1.20 9.62
N ILE A 87 -22.06 -0.25 9.82
CA ILE A 87 -21.41 0.00 11.11
C ILE A 87 -22.44 0.38 12.18
N MET A 88 -23.42 1.22 11.86
CA MET A 88 -24.48 1.62 12.80
C MET A 88 -25.44 0.46 13.13
N CYS A 89 -25.76 -0.39 12.16
CA CYS A 89 -26.57 -1.60 12.38
C CYS A 89 -25.90 -2.61 13.32
N CYS A 90 -24.57 -2.63 13.39
CA CYS A 90 -23.86 -3.47 14.37
C CYS A 90 -24.12 -3.11 15.84
N LYS A 91 -24.75 -1.96 16.13
CA LYS A 91 -25.19 -1.63 17.50
C LYS A 91 -26.42 -2.43 17.94
N VAL A 92 -27.21 -2.93 16.99
CA VAL A 92 -28.47 -3.65 17.23
C VAL A 92 -28.40 -5.13 16.83
N LEU A 93 -27.48 -5.51 15.93
CA LEU A 93 -27.25 -6.89 15.52
C LEU A 93 -26.40 -7.66 16.53
N SER A 94 -26.59 -8.98 16.57
CA SER A 94 -25.68 -9.89 17.27
C SER A 94 -24.31 -9.94 16.59
N LEU A 95 -23.29 -10.41 17.33
CA LEU A 95 -21.90 -10.36 16.90
C LEU A 95 -21.64 -11.05 15.56
N GLY A 96 -22.20 -12.26 15.34
CA GLY A 96 -21.98 -13.03 14.11
C GLY A 96 -22.39 -12.28 12.84
N PRO A 97 -23.68 -11.95 12.67
CA PRO A 97 -24.16 -11.22 11.49
C PRO A 97 -23.51 -9.83 11.30
N CYS A 98 -23.15 -9.15 12.39
CA CYS A 98 -22.38 -7.91 12.31
C CYS A 98 -20.98 -8.14 11.73
N LEU A 99 -20.27 -9.18 12.20
CA LEU A 99 -18.94 -9.52 11.69
C LEU A 99 -19.01 -9.81 10.19
N GLU A 100 -19.94 -10.65 9.75
CA GLU A 100 -20.14 -10.99 8.33
C GLU A 100 -20.38 -9.73 7.48
N SER A 101 -21.25 -8.86 7.96
CA SER A 101 -21.61 -7.61 7.27
C SER A 101 -20.44 -6.62 7.19
N THR A 102 -19.54 -6.62 8.17
CA THR A 102 -18.40 -5.68 8.26
C THR A 102 -17.09 -6.21 7.68
N LEU A 103 -17.07 -7.44 7.13
CA LEU A 103 -15.85 -8.06 6.60
C LEU A 103 -15.13 -7.21 5.55
N GLY A 104 -15.84 -6.52 4.66
CA GLY A 104 -15.21 -5.65 3.65
C GLY A 104 -14.47 -4.47 4.29
N ILE A 105 -15.03 -3.91 5.37
CA ILE A 105 -14.39 -2.85 6.15
C ILE A 105 -13.15 -3.41 6.86
N ALA A 106 -13.27 -4.61 7.45
CA ALA A 106 -12.17 -5.27 8.13
C ALA A 106 -11.00 -5.61 7.17
N GLN A 107 -11.31 -6.10 5.97
CA GLN A 107 -10.33 -6.37 4.92
C GLN A 107 -9.51 -5.13 4.59
N LEU A 108 -10.18 -4.01 4.33
CA LEU A 108 -9.56 -2.74 3.99
C LEU A 108 -8.81 -2.12 5.16
N GLY A 109 -9.33 -2.27 6.38
CA GLY A 109 -8.69 -1.82 7.61
C GLY A 109 -7.40 -2.58 7.88
N VAL A 110 -7.39 -3.91 7.75
CA VAL A 110 -6.19 -4.73 7.90
C VAL A 110 -5.15 -4.36 6.84
N GLN A 111 -5.55 -4.17 5.58
CA GLN A 111 -4.66 -3.71 4.53
C GLN A 111 -3.99 -2.37 4.87
N PHE A 112 -4.78 -1.39 5.32
CA PHE A 112 -4.28 -0.08 5.77
C PHE A 112 -3.29 -0.20 6.93
N LEU A 113 -3.61 -1.01 7.95
CA LEU A 113 -2.77 -1.21 9.13
C LEU A 113 -1.46 -1.92 8.77
N MET A 114 -1.52 -2.98 7.96
CA MET A 114 -0.34 -3.75 7.57
C MET A 114 0.62 -2.94 6.71
N PHE A 115 0.10 -2.16 5.74
CA PHE A 115 0.93 -1.25 4.96
C PHE A 115 1.48 -0.09 5.81
N GLY A 116 0.65 0.48 6.70
CA GLY A 116 1.08 1.49 7.66
C GLY A 116 2.21 0.98 8.57
N LEU A 117 2.16 -0.29 8.99
CA LEU A 117 3.24 -0.92 9.75
C LEU A 117 4.55 -1.00 8.95
N VAL A 118 4.51 -1.26 7.63
CA VAL A 118 5.71 -1.19 6.78
C VAL A 118 6.32 0.20 6.84
N PHE A 119 5.50 1.26 6.78
CA PHE A 119 5.97 2.64 6.87
C PHE A 119 6.58 2.99 8.23
N VAL A 120 5.95 2.55 9.33
CA VAL A 120 6.50 2.74 10.68
C VAL A 120 7.83 2.00 10.84
N LEU A 121 7.90 0.74 10.42
CA LEU A 121 9.14 -0.05 10.44
C LEU A 121 10.23 0.58 9.57
N PHE A 122 9.87 1.15 8.41
CA PHE A 122 10.79 1.90 7.57
C PHE A 122 11.44 3.07 8.31
N LEU A 123 10.68 3.87 9.07
CA LEU A 123 11.23 4.99 9.84
C LEU A 123 12.10 4.53 11.01
N ILE A 124 11.68 3.47 11.72
CA ILE A 124 12.40 2.91 12.87
C ILE A 124 13.76 2.33 12.42
N TYR A 125 13.73 1.49 11.39
CA TYR A 125 14.91 0.79 10.87
C TYR A 125 15.62 1.56 9.75
N TYR A 126 15.39 2.88 9.65
CA TYR A 126 16.10 3.70 8.68
C TYR A 126 17.60 3.66 8.97
N PRO A 127 18.44 3.30 7.98
CA PRO A 127 19.86 3.04 8.19
C PRO A 127 20.60 4.27 8.75
N ALA A 128 21.24 4.11 9.91
CA ALA A 128 21.90 5.20 10.62
C ALA A 128 22.95 5.93 9.75
N ARG A 129 23.70 5.18 8.92
CA ARG A 129 24.70 5.74 8.00
C ARG A 129 24.12 6.72 6.98
N LYS A 130 22.84 6.56 6.58
CA LYS A 130 22.16 7.46 5.64
C LYS A 130 21.48 8.63 6.33
N LYS A 131 21.50 8.73 7.66
CA LYS A 131 20.88 9.84 8.39
C LYS A 131 21.72 11.13 8.38
N VAL A 132 23.02 11.00 8.13
CA VAL A 132 24.01 12.09 8.18
C VAL A 132 24.49 12.41 6.76
N SER A 133 24.78 13.67 6.46
CA SER A 133 25.37 14.08 5.19
C SER A 133 26.76 13.46 4.97
N GLU A 134 27.05 12.97 3.76
CA GLU A 134 28.39 12.48 3.38
C GLU A 134 29.40 13.62 3.20
N GLU A 135 28.94 14.82 2.82
CA GLU A 135 29.81 15.99 2.62
C GLU A 135 29.98 16.79 3.91
N LEU A 136 31.21 16.70 4.44
CA LEU A 136 31.94 17.69 5.27
C LEU A 136 31.47 17.98 6.71
N ASP A 137 30.21 17.77 7.09
CA ASP A 137 29.75 18.05 8.46
C ASP A 137 28.83 16.96 9.03
N ARG A 138 29.36 16.15 9.96
CA ARG A 138 28.64 15.03 10.61
C ARG A 138 27.49 15.49 11.52
N THR A 139 27.33 16.79 11.71
CA THR A 139 26.23 17.36 12.50
C THR A 139 24.95 17.58 11.71
N THR A 140 25.03 17.60 10.37
CA THR A 140 23.89 17.91 9.49
C THR A 140 23.18 16.67 8.97
N ARG A 141 21.84 16.67 9.03
CA ARG A 141 20.99 15.57 8.52
C ARG A 141 21.10 15.45 7.00
N SER A 142 21.09 14.22 6.49
CA SER A 142 21.05 14.00 5.04
C SER A 142 19.74 14.51 4.43
N LYS A 143 19.80 14.86 3.13
CA LYS A 143 18.61 15.27 2.37
C LYS A 143 17.56 14.15 2.31
N GLU A 144 17.99 12.89 2.17
CA GLU A 144 17.10 11.73 2.10
C GLU A 144 16.36 11.48 3.43
N TRP A 145 17.07 11.62 4.55
CA TRP A 145 16.46 11.47 5.88
C TRP A 145 15.50 12.61 6.18
N THR A 146 15.89 13.84 5.85
CA THR A 146 15.01 15.02 5.99
C THR A 146 13.74 14.87 5.16
N LEU A 147 13.87 14.40 3.91
CA LEU A 147 12.73 14.08 3.05
C LEU A 147 11.83 13.00 3.66
N SER A 148 12.42 11.94 4.22
CA SER A 148 11.66 10.85 4.86
C SER A 148 10.85 11.34 6.07
N LEU A 149 11.40 12.28 6.85
CA LEU A 149 10.69 12.92 7.96
C LEU A 149 9.56 13.82 7.45
N ILE A 150 9.80 14.65 6.44
CA ILE A 150 8.75 15.49 5.83
C ILE A 150 7.60 14.61 5.35
N ILE A 151 7.91 13.51 4.66
CA ILE A 151 6.94 12.50 4.20
C ILE A 151 6.12 11.97 5.37
N ALA A 152 6.73 11.64 6.51
CA ALA A 152 6.01 11.18 7.69
C ALA A 152 5.00 12.20 8.23
N HIS A 153 5.39 13.48 8.26
CA HIS A 153 4.48 14.56 8.67
C HIS A 153 3.33 14.73 7.66
N VAL A 154 3.61 14.62 6.36
CA VAL A 154 2.57 14.71 5.31
C VAL A 154 1.58 13.55 5.42
N VAL A 155 2.06 12.30 5.61
CA VAL A 155 1.18 11.13 5.81
C VAL A 155 0.33 11.31 7.05
N GLY A 156 0.94 11.67 8.18
CA GLY A 156 0.23 11.87 9.45
C GLY A 156 -0.79 13.00 9.39
N GLY A 157 -0.39 14.14 8.81
CA GLY A 157 -1.27 15.30 8.61
C GLY A 157 -2.43 15.00 7.67
N HIS A 158 -2.19 14.30 6.56
CA HIS A 158 -3.24 13.83 5.67
C HIS A 158 -4.24 12.94 6.41
N LEU A 159 -3.76 11.90 7.12
CA LEU A 159 -4.64 10.99 7.85
C LEU A 159 -5.47 11.73 8.90
N PHE A 160 -4.84 12.65 9.66
CA PHE A 160 -5.51 13.44 10.68
C PHE A 160 -6.61 14.32 10.09
N ILE A 161 -6.31 15.11 9.05
CA ILE A 161 -7.27 16.00 8.39
C ILE A 161 -8.39 15.18 7.75
N ALA A 162 -8.06 14.13 7.01
CA ALA A 162 -9.05 13.29 6.35
C ALA A 162 -9.99 12.61 7.35
N LEU A 163 -9.47 12.17 8.51
CA LEU A 163 -10.27 11.62 9.58
C LEU A 163 -11.20 12.68 10.20
N LEU A 164 -10.69 13.88 10.49
CA LEU A 164 -11.51 14.97 11.04
C LEU A 164 -12.65 15.36 10.09
N VAL A 165 -12.36 15.54 8.80
CA VAL A 165 -13.38 15.84 7.79
C VAL A 165 -14.39 14.70 7.69
N THR A 166 -13.92 13.45 7.71
CA THR A 166 -14.81 12.27 7.67
C THR A 166 -15.73 12.21 8.88
N ILE A 167 -15.21 12.40 10.10
CA ILE A 167 -16.00 12.45 11.33
C ILE A 167 -17.01 13.60 11.25
N TYR A 168 -16.58 14.78 10.80
CA TYR A 168 -17.46 15.94 10.66
C TYR A 168 -18.62 15.66 9.69
N MET A 169 -18.33 15.08 8.53
CA MET A 169 -19.35 14.71 7.53
C MET A 169 -20.34 13.69 8.09
N LEU A 170 -19.85 12.66 8.80
CA LEU A 170 -20.71 11.61 9.35
C LEU A 170 -21.55 12.07 10.55
N ALA A 171 -20.99 12.91 11.42
CA ALA A 171 -21.64 13.34 12.66
C ALA A 171 -22.57 14.55 12.49
N PHE A 172 -22.20 15.52 11.64
CA PHE A 172 -22.91 16.81 11.55
C PHE A 172 -23.62 17.02 10.21
N VAL A 173 -23.11 16.45 9.12
CA VAL A 173 -23.71 16.60 7.78
C VAL A 173 -24.68 15.45 7.48
N GLY A 174 -24.40 14.26 8.01
CA GLY A 174 -25.20 13.05 7.89
C GLY A 174 -24.70 12.10 6.79
N PRO A 175 -24.82 10.78 6.98
CA PRO A 175 -24.29 9.78 6.06
C PRO A 175 -24.99 9.77 4.68
N GLU A 176 -26.28 10.14 4.62
CA GLU A 176 -27.03 10.22 3.36
C GLU A 176 -26.79 11.50 2.56
N SER A 177 -26.10 12.47 3.15
CA SER A 177 -25.92 13.76 2.51
C SER A 177 -25.10 13.61 1.22
N PRO A 178 -25.50 14.30 0.13
CA PRO A 178 -24.71 14.34 -1.09
C PRO A 178 -23.27 14.81 -0.87
N TRP A 179 -23.03 15.67 0.13
CA TRP A 179 -21.69 16.15 0.48
C TRP A 179 -20.79 15.04 1.05
N THR A 180 -21.35 14.19 1.91
CA THR A 180 -20.66 13.02 2.49
C THR A 180 -20.29 12.01 1.41
N SER A 181 -21.20 11.74 0.46
CA SER A 181 -20.95 10.87 -0.69
C SER A 181 -19.91 11.43 -1.67
N ARG A 182 -19.91 12.74 -1.91
CA ARG A 182 -18.86 13.42 -2.70
C ARG A 182 -17.49 13.35 -2.02
N TRP A 183 -17.45 13.54 -0.71
CA TRP A 183 -16.21 13.39 0.07
C TRP A 183 -15.66 11.96 -0.03
N ALA A 184 -16.51 10.94 0.12
CA ALA A 184 -16.11 9.55 -0.09
C ALA A 184 -15.57 9.33 -1.51
N SER A 185 -16.28 9.82 -2.54
CA SER A 185 -15.86 9.69 -3.94
C SER A 185 -14.51 10.37 -4.20
N PHE A 186 -14.28 11.54 -3.61
CA PHE A 186 -13.01 12.26 -3.67
C PHE A 186 -11.87 11.43 -3.06
N LEU A 187 -12.07 10.83 -1.89
CA LEU A 187 -11.08 9.94 -1.26
C LEU A 187 -10.80 8.71 -2.14
N GLY A 188 -11.84 8.10 -2.71
CA GLY A 188 -11.72 6.96 -3.61
C GLY A 188 -10.91 7.30 -4.86
N ILE A 189 -11.25 8.38 -5.57
CA ILE A 189 -10.53 8.80 -6.79
C ILE A 189 -9.09 9.19 -6.48
N THR A 190 -8.87 9.95 -5.41
CA THR A 190 -7.52 10.31 -4.94
C THR A 190 -6.69 9.06 -4.68
N SER A 191 -7.27 8.02 -4.07
CA SER A 191 -6.56 6.77 -3.79
C SER A 191 -6.07 6.07 -5.07
N VAL A 192 -6.88 6.03 -6.13
CA VAL A 192 -6.55 5.42 -7.43
C VAL A 192 -5.43 6.20 -8.13
N ILE A 193 -5.52 7.53 -8.14
CA ILE A 193 -4.52 8.40 -8.76
C ILE A 193 -3.17 8.22 -8.07
N LEU A 194 -3.15 8.29 -6.74
CA LEU A 194 -1.93 8.14 -5.96
C LEU A 194 -1.32 6.74 -6.11
N ALA A 195 -2.15 5.70 -6.10
CA ALA A 195 -1.72 4.34 -6.37
C ALA A 195 -1.11 4.19 -7.78
N THR A 196 -1.69 4.83 -8.78
CA THR A 196 -1.14 4.81 -10.15
C THR A 196 0.23 5.47 -10.20
N ILE A 197 0.36 6.66 -9.59
CA ILE A 197 1.65 7.38 -9.47
C ILE A 197 2.65 6.61 -8.61
N GLN A 198 2.18 5.77 -7.69
CA GLN A 198 3.04 4.91 -6.88
C GLN A 198 3.67 3.79 -7.72
N TYR A 199 2.88 3.07 -8.51
CA TYR A 199 3.35 1.89 -9.23
C TYR A 199 4.01 2.20 -10.58
N VAL A 200 3.48 3.16 -11.36
CA VAL A 200 3.96 3.42 -12.73
C VAL A 200 5.45 3.81 -12.79
N PRO A 201 5.96 4.76 -11.97
CA PRO A 201 7.38 5.10 -11.95
C PRO A 201 8.26 3.91 -11.56
N GLN A 202 7.78 3.03 -10.68
CA GLN A 202 8.50 1.83 -10.28
C GLN A 202 8.56 0.81 -11.42
N ILE A 203 7.48 0.61 -12.17
CA ILE A 203 7.44 -0.20 -13.38
C ILE A 203 8.45 0.33 -14.39
N ILE A 204 8.42 1.64 -14.68
CA ILE A 204 9.35 2.27 -15.63
C ILE A 204 10.81 2.10 -15.17
N ARG A 205 11.10 2.30 -13.88
CA ARG A 205 12.45 2.11 -13.32
C ARG A 205 12.92 0.67 -13.43
N THR A 206 12.06 -0.28 -13.11
CA THR A 206 12.36 -1.72 -13.20
C THR A 206 12.64 -2.11 -14.66
N PHE A 207 11.86 -1.57 -15.61
CA PHE A 207 12.06 -1.79 -17.04
C PHE A 207 13.41 -1.23 -17.52
N LYS A 208 13.73 0.00 -17.12
CA LYS A 208 14.99 0.67 -17.50
C LYS A 208 16.21 0.02 -16.86
N ARG A 209 16.11 -0.44 -15.61
CA ARG A 209 17.22 -1.03 -14.85
C ARG A 209 17.46 -2.51 -15.16
N LYS A 210 16.43 -3.21 -15.64
CA LYS A 210 16.46 -4.66 -15.88
C LYS A 210 16.88 -5.47 -14.63
N SER A 211 16.49 -5.01 -13.45
CA SER A 211 16.80 -5.63 -12.15
C SER A 211 15.64 -5.47 -11.14
N VAL A 212 15.54 -6.40 -10.19
CA VAL A 212 14.42 -6.52 -9.23
C VAL A 212 14.54 -5.53 -8.05
N GLY A 213 15.76 -5.07 -7.73
CA GLY A 213 16.01 -4.14 -6.63
C GLY A 213 15.63 -4.73 -5.26
N ALA A 214 15.18 -3.91 -4.32
CA ALA A 214 14.85 -4.36 -2.95
C ALA A 214 13.41 -4.88 -2.77
N LEU A 215 12.61 -4.94 -3.84
CA LEU A 215 11.21 -5.36 -3.80
C LEU A 215 11.05 -6.82 -3.36
N SER A 216 9.98 -7.12 -2.62
CA SER A 216 9.67 -8.47 -2.17
C SER A 216 8.81 -9.21 -3.20
N ILE A 217 9.43 -10.03 -4.04
CA ILE A 217 8.71 -10.94 -4.96
C ILE A 217 7.69 -11.82 -4.20
N PRO A 218 8.01 -12.44 -3.04
CA PRO A 218 7.06 -13.30 -2.32
C PRO A 218 5.79 -12.57 -1.88
N MET A 219 5.94 -11.32 -1.43
CA MET A 219 4.79 -10.47 -1.06
C MET A 219 3.91 -10.19 -2.29
N MET A 220 4.52 -9.80 -3.41
CA MET A 220 3.78 -9.51 -4.64
C MET A 220 3.09 -10.74 -5.24
N LEU A 221 3.72 -11.92 -5.15
CA LEU A 221 3.14 -13.20 -5.58
C LEU A 221 1.86 -13.54 -4.83
N MET A 222 1.82 -13.32 -3.51
CA MET A 222 0.61 -13.57 -2.72
C MET A 222 -0.44 -12.48 -2.94
N GLN A 223 -0.02 -11.22 -3.07
CA GLN A 223 -0.94 -10.08 -3.16
C GLN A 223 -1.64 -9.94 -4.50
N THR A 224 -0.97 -10.25 -5.61
CA THR A 224 -1.56 -10.10 -6.95
C THR A 224 -2.85 -10.92 -7.13
N PRO A 225 -2.88 -12.24 -6.83
CA PRO A 225 -4.13 -13.01 -6.87
C PRO A 225 -5.10 -12.56 -5.78
N GLY A 226 -4.60 -12.19 -4.59
CA GLY A 226 -5.41 -11.64 -3.51
C GLY A 226 -6.15 -10.35 -3.91
N ALA A 227 -5.52 -9.47 -4.67
CA ALA A 227 -6.10 -8.22 -5.17
C ALA A 227 -7.23 -8.49 -6.18
N ALA A 228 -7.09 -9.51 -7.03
CA ALA A 228 -8.15 -9.94 -7.94
C ALA A 228 -9.36 -10.48 -7.15
N LEU A 229 -9.12 -11.35 -6.17
CA LEU A 229 -10.16 -11.90 -5.30
C LEU A 229 -10.84 -10.79 -4.46
N LEU A 230 -10.07 -9.86 -3.90
CA LEU A 230 -10.59 -8.72 -3.14
C LEU A 230 -11.46 -7.83 -4.02
N THR A 231 -10.98 -7.49 -5.22
CA THR A 231 -11.76 -6.70 -6.20
C THR A 231 -13.09 -7.38 -6.50
N LEU A 232 -13.08 -8.68 -6.80
CA LEU A 232 -14.29 -9.44 -7.06
C LEU A 232 -15.22 -9.46 -5.83
N SER A 233 -14.67 -9.72 -4.65
CA SER A 233 -15.44 -9.75 -3.40
C SER A 233 -16.11 -8.42 -3.07
N LEU A 234 -15.50 -7.29 -3.41
CA LEU A 234 -16.08 -5.96 -3.21
C LEU A 234 -17.07 -5.59 -4.31
N ALA A 235 -16.82 -6.02 -5.54
CA ALA A 235 -17.70 -5.74 -6.68
C ALA A 235 -19.02 -6.54 -6.62
N LEU A 236 -18.99 -7.75 -6.06
CA LEU A 236 -20.18 -8.60 -5.90
C LEU A 236 -21.05 -8.21 -4.70
N ARG A 237 -20.57 -7.36 -3.79
CA ARG A 237 -21.36 -6.94 -2.62
C ARG A 237 -22.61 -6.16 -3.04
N PRO A 238 -23.77 -6.42 -2.41
CA PRO A 238 -24.96 -5.60 -2.64
C PRO A 238 -24.70 -4.13 -2.36
N GLY A 239 -25.08 -3.25 -3.30
CA GLY A 239 -24.83 -1.80 -3.16
C GLY A 239 -23.37 -1.39 -3.36
N ALA A 240 -22.53 -2.23 -3.99
CA ALA A 240 -21.13 -1.92 -4.27
C ALA A 240 -20.97 -0.60 -5.04
N ASN A 241 -20.14 0.29 -4.49
CA ASN A 241 -19.73 1.51 -5.18
C ASN A 241 -18.44 1.26 -5.94
N TRP A 242 -18.38 1.68 -7.20
CA TRP A 242 -17.20 1.49 -8.04
C TRP A 242 -15.94 2.15 -7.46
N THR A 243 -16.07 3.28 -6.76
CA THR A 243 -14.94 3.99 -6.15
C THR A 243 -14.24 3.18 -5.05
N THR A 244 -14.92 2.17 -4.49
CA THR A 244 -14.39 1.31 -3.44
C THR A 244 -13.52 0.18 -3.98
N TRP A 245 -13.89 -0.42 -5.12
CA TRP A 245 -13.19 -1.59 -5.66
C TRP A 245 -12.23 -1.27 -6.80
N ILE A 246 -12.44 -0.16 -7.53
CA ILE A 246 -11.62 0.19 -8.71
C ILE A 246 -10.15 0.39 -8.37
N VAL A 247 -9.84 0.89 -7.18
CA VAL A 247 -8.46 1.04 -6.71
C VAL A 247 -7.75 -0.31 -6.62
N TYR A 248 -8.44 -1.37 -6.20
CA TYR A 248 -7.88 -2.72 -6.14
C TYR A 248 -7.73 -3.36 -7.52
N ALA A 249 -8.67 -3.10 -8.43
CA ALA A 249 -8.54 -3.54 -9.82
C ALA A 249 -7.31 -2.91 -10.49
N VAL A 250 -7.16 -1.59 -10.38
CA VAL A 250 -6.05 -0.85 -10.99
C VAL A 250 -4.72 -1.23 -10.34
N THR A 251 -4.65 -1.23 -9.01
CA THR A 251 -3.43 -1.62 -8.30
C THR A 251 -3.05 -3.07 -8.55
N GLY A 252 -4.01 -3.99 -8.60
CA GLY A 252 -3.78 -5.40 -8.93
C GLY A 252 -3.17 -5.58 -10.31
N CYS A 253 -3.66 -4.86 -11.32
CA CYS A 253 -3.09 -4.88 -12.68
C CYS A 253 -1.66 -4.30 -12.72
N LEU A 254 -1.44 -3.17 -12.05
CA LEU A 254 -0.12 -2.53 -12.00
C LEU A 254 0.90 -3.40 -11.24
N GLN A 255 0.51 -3.94 -10.09
CA GLN A 255 1.33 -4.83 -9.27
C GLN A 255 1.60 -6.15 -10.00
N GLY A 256 0.62 -6.71 -10.70
CA GLY A 256 0.79 -7.90 -11.54
C GLY A 256 1.78 -7.65 -12.68
N THR A 257 1.72 -6.48 -13.32
CA THR A 257 2.69 -6.09 -14.36
C THR A 257 4.11 -6.01 -13.79
N LEU A 258 4.28 -5.37 -12.64
CA LEU A 258 5.56 -5.29 -11.94
C LEU A 258 6.08 -6.67 -11.54
N LEU A 259 5.20 -7.54 -11.03
CA LEU A 259 5.54 -8.91 -10.64
C LEU A 259 6.07 -9.72 -11.82
N VAL A 260 5.40 -9.68 -12.97
CA VAL A 260 5.85 -10.37 -14.20
C VAL A 260 7.25 -9.92 -14.59
N MET A 261 7.51 -8.62 -14.56
CA MET A 261 8.85 -8.08 -14.83
C MET A 261 9.89 -8.54 -13.81
N CYS A 262 9.56 -8.51 -12.52
CA CYS A 262 10.45 -8.97 -11.46
C CYS A 262 10.81 -10.45 -11.62
N ILE A 263 9.84 -11.31 -11.92
CA ILE A 263 10.06 -12.73 -12.18
C ILE A 263 10.98 -12.91 -13.39
N TYR A 264 10.70 -12.22 -14.49
CA TYR A 264 11.50 -12.28 -15.71
C TYR A 264 12.98 -11.93 -15.46
N TYR A 265 13.25 -10.80 -14.79
CA TYR A 265 14.62 -10.38 -14.50
C TYR A 265 15.30 -11.23 -13.43
N HIS A 266 14.56 -11.76 -12.45
CA HIS A 266 15.09 -12.69 -11.45
C HIS A 266 15.66 -13.95 -12.10
N PHE A 267 14.86 -14.62 -12.94
CA PHE A 267 15.31 -15.84 -13.62
C PHE A 267 16.49 -15.57 -14.55
N ARG A 268 16.52 -14.41 -15.21
CA ARG A 268 17.61 -14.02 -16.09
C ARG A 268 18.89 -13.69 -15.34
N ALA A 269 18.82 -12.99 -14.21
CA ALA A 269 19.99 -12.72 -13.37
C ALA A 269 20.58 -14.04 -12.82
N THR A 270 19.70 -14.93 -12.36
CA THR A 270 20.06 -16.25 -11.83
C THR A 270 20.71 -17.13 -12.90
N SER A 271 20.21 -17.11 -14.14
CA SER A 271 20.81 -17.89 -15.24
C SER A 271 22.22 -17.42 -15.62
N HIS A 272 22.58 -16.17 -15.31
CA HIS A 272 23.91 -15.61 -15.53
C HIS A 272 24.79 -15.63 -14.26
N GLY A 273 24.34 -16.28 -13.17
CA GLY A 273 25.12 -16.43 -11.94
C GLY A 273 25.17 -15.19 -11.03
N TYR A 274 24.24 -14.23 -11.20
CA TYR A 274 24.10 -13.05 -10.34
C TYR A 274 23.00 -13.29 -9.29
N GLY A 275 23.27 -12.90 -8.03
CA GLY A 275 22.21 -12.83 -7.02
C GLY A 275 21.33 -11.61 -7.20
N ASP A 276 20.07 -11.67 -6.74
CA ASP A 276 19.09 -10.57 -6.82
C ASP A 276 19.55 -9.23 -6.21
N PHE A 277 20.59 -9.28 -5.36
CA PHE A 277 21.09 -8.16 -4.57
C PHE A 277 22.58 -7.86 -4.86
N ASP A 278 23.17 -8.42 -5.91
CA ASP A 278 24.59 -8.23 -6.25
C ASP A 278 24.90 -6.83 -6.83
N THR A 279 23.90 -6.00 -7.10
CA THR A 279 24.10 -4.60 -7.55
C THR A 279 23.41 -3.59 -6.64
N ASN A 280 24.05 -2.44 -6.49
CA ASN A 280 23.47 -1.27 -5.83
C ASN A 280 22.20 -0.82 -6.59
N GLU A 281 21.23 -0.22 -5.90
CA GLU A 281 19.94 0.22 -6.50
C GLU A 281 20.12 1.08 -7.76
N THR A 282 21.24 1.76 -7.92
CA THR A 282 21.56 2.63 -9.06
C THR A 282 22.22 1.93 -10.23
N GLU A 283 22.68 0.68 -10.07
CA GLU A 283 23.44 -0.03 -11.09
C GLU A 283 22.60 -1.13 -11.78
N PRO A 284 22.50 -1.10 -13.12
CA PRO A 284 21.79 -2.13 -13.87
C PRO A 284 22.55 -3.46 -13.78
N LEU A 285 21.81 -4.57 -13.55
CA LEU A 285 22.37 -5.92 -13.60
C LEU A 285 22.72 -6.35 -15.03
N LEU A 286 21.97 -5.83 -16.02
CA LEU A 286 22.10 -6.14 -17.44
C LEU A 286 22.38 -4.86 -18.22
N ALA A 287 23.32 -4.92 -19.16
CA ALA A 287 23.68 -3.83 -20.07
C ALA A 287 22.52 -3.50 -21.04
N GLY A 288 22.67 -2.39 -21.79
CA GLY A 288 21.66 -1.94 -22.76
C GLY A 288 21.36 -2.99 -23.84
N ASP A 289 22.41 -3.73 -24.21
CA ASP A 289 22.51 -4.87 -25.12
C ASP A 289 22.23 -6.21 -24.42
N ASP A 290 21.61 -6.19 -23.24
CA ASP A 290 21.00 -7.37 -22.62
C ASP A 290 22.02 -8.43 -22.11
N ASN A 291 23.31 -8.09 -22.18
CA ASN A 291 24.44 -8.83 -21.65
C ASN A 291 24.70 -8.50 -20.16
N PRO A 292 25.25 -9.40 -19.35
CA PRO A 292 25.60 -9.13 -17.96
C PRO A 292 26.67 -8.04 -17.82
N VAL A 293 26.52 -7.14 -16.84
CA VAL A 293 27.56 -6.13 -16.53
C VAL A 293 28.72 -6.81 -15.79
N PRO A 294 29.97 -6.74 -16.27
CA PRO A 294 31.11 -7.41 -15.62
C PRO A 294 31.36 -6.87 -14.20
N LYS A 295 31.51 -7.77 -13.21
CA LYS A 295 31.76 -7.47 -11.77
C LYS A 295 32.91 -6.49 -11.50
N ASN A 296 33.84 -6.29 -12.44
CA ASN A 296 35.04 -5.46 -12.27
C ASN A 296 34.84 -3.96 -12.50
N ARG A 297 33.66 -3.49 -12.94
CA ARG A 297 33.47 -2.05 -13.23
C ARG A 297 33.20 -1.20 -11.99
N THR A 298 32.66 -1.78 -10.91
CA THR A 298 32.37 -1.11 -9.63
C THR A 298 33.60 -0.79 -8.78
N ARG A 299 34.78 -1.33 -9.11
CA ARG A 299 36.02 -1.07 -8.36
C ARG A 299 36.97 -0.03 -8.98
N ARG A 300 36.68 0.50 -10.16
CA ARG A 300 37.56 1.46 -10.89
C ARG A 300 37.02 2.90 -10.90
N GLY A 301 36.42 3.34 -9.79
CA GLY A 301 35.89 4.70 -9.63
C GLY A 301 36.63 5.58 -8.62
N ALA A 302 37.73 5.11 -8.02
CA ALA A 302 38.58 5.93 -7.15
C ALA A 302 39.91 6.20 -7.89
N PRO A 303 40.29 7.46 -8.17
CA PRO A 303 41.64 7.77 -8.60
C PRO A 303 42.58 7.47 -7.44
N SER A 304 43.38 6.41 -7.56
CA SER A 304 44.57 6.25 -6.72
C SER A 304 45.60 7.27 -7.19
N THR A 305 45.68 8.41 -6.55
CA THR A 305 46.85 9.29 -6.64
C THR A 305 48.01 8.60 -5.92
N SER A 306 48.72 7.72 -6.63
CA SER A 306 50.06 7.30 -6.25
C SER A 306 51.06 8.20 -6.97
N SER A 307 51.35 9.36 -6.40
CA SER A 307 52.52 10.13 -6.75
C SER A 307 53.76 9.42 -6.23
N SER A 308 54.55 8.91 -7.16
CA SER A 308 55.95 8.51 -7.00
C SER A 308 56.79 9.66 -6.43
N VAL A 309 57.54 9.39 -5.36
CA VAL A 309 58.75 10.15 -5.02
C VAL A 309 59.87 9.15 -4.79
N THR A 310 60.64 8.94 -5.85
CA THR A 310 62.07 8.62 -5.78
C THR A 310 62.83 9.86 -5.35
N ALA A 311 63.64 9.78 -4.29
CA ALA A 311 64.85 10.56 -4.15
C ALA A 311 65.79 9.93 -3.11
N SER A 312 67.06 9.96 -3.48
CA SER A 312 68.31 9.58 -2.83
C SER A 312 68.47 9.96 -1.36
#